data_AF-A0A933ED68-F1
#
_entry.id   AF-A0A933ED68-F1
#
_cell.length_a   1.000
_cell.length_b   1.000
_cell.length_c   1.000
_cell.angle_alpha   90.00
_cell.angle_beta   90.00
_cell.angle_gamma   90.00
#
_symmetry.space_group_name_H-M   'P 1'
#
loop_
_entity.id
_entity.type
_entity.pdbx_description
1 polymer ?
#
loop_
_entity_poly.entity_id
_entity_poly.type
_entity_poly.pdbx_seq_one_letter_code
_entity_poly.pdbx_strand_id
1 'polypeptide(L)'
;MVVGGGIAGIQSALDLADSGIKVYLVERGPAVGGRMAALDKTFPTTDCAMCIISPKLSAVSRHPNIEILTLSELVALDGTAGDFRATVRRRPRYVDPLRCTACGECAAACPIRVPSEFDYGLSRRTAIYRPYPQAVPNLYAIDRRGRAPCRDACPIHQRASGYVALVAQGRFQEEFRVINMDNPFPGICGRFCFH
;
A
#
# COMPACT_ATOMS: atom_id res chain seq x y z
N MET A 1 -9.59 20.35 5.36
CA MET A 1 -9.09 18.96 5.27
C MET A 1 -10.23 18.07 4.80
N VAL A 2 -9.97 17.09 3.94
CA VAL A 2 -10.94 16.10 3.46
C VAL A 2 -10.48 14.72 3.90
N VAL A 3 -11.39 13.94 4.51
CA VAL A 3 -11.11 12.59 5.00
C VAL A 3 -11.78 11.56 4.08
N GLY A 4 -10.98 10.70 3.47
CA GLY A 4 -11.41 9.67 2.52
C GLY A 4 -11.23 10.11 1.07
N GLY A 5 -10.39 9.38 0.33
CA GLY A 5 -10.08 9.62 -1.07
C GLY A 5 -10.99 8.89 -2.05
N GLY A 6 -12.26 8.65 -1.71
CA GLY A 6 -13.25 8.15 -2.67
C GLY A 6 -13.70 9.23 -3.66
N ILE A 7 -14.62 8.90 -4.57
CA ILE A 7 -15.14 9.87 -5.57
C ILE A 7 -15.68 11.16 -4.94
N ALA A 8 -16.38 11.05 -3.81
CA ALA A 8 -16.91 12.20 -3.09
C ALA A 8 -15.79 13.10 -2.53
N GLY A 9 -14.83 12.51 -1.80
CA GLY A 9 -13.72 13.29 -1.23
C GLY A 9 -12.78 13.87 -2.29
N ILE A 10 -12.57 13.15 -3.40
CA ILE A 10 -11.85 13.65 -4.57
C ILE A 10 -12.55 14.89 -5.13
N GLN A 11 -13.87 14.85 -5.33
CA GLN A 11 -14.62 15.99 -5.85
C GLN A 11 -14.59 17.17 -4.87
N SER A 12 -14.88 16.93 -3.59
CA SER A 12 -14.82 18.00 -2.57
C SER A 12 -13.44 18.62 -2.46
N ALA A 13 -12.38 17.83 -2.61
CA ALA A 13 -11.02 18.35 -2.62
C ALA A 13 -10.74 19.24 -3.85
N LEU A 14 -11.21 18.86 -5.04
CA LEU A 14 -11.07 19.68 -6.25
C LEU A 14 -11.84 20.99 -6.11
N ASP A 15 -13.11 20.96 -5.74
CA ASP A 15 -13.95 22.16 -5.66
C ASP A 15 -13.37 23.21 -4.68
N LEU A 16 -12.89 22.74 -3.52
CA LEU A 16 -12.22 23.60 -2.53
C LEU A 16 -10.89 24.15 -3.04
N ALA A 17 -10.12 23.31 -3.74
CA ALA A 17 -8.79 23.67 -4.22
C ALA A 17 -8.83 24.64 -5.41
N ASP A 18 -9.81 24.47 -6.31
CA ASP A 18 -10.12 25.38 -7.41
C ASP A 18 -10.61 26.74 -6.89
N SER A 19 -11.25 26.76 -5.73
CA SER A 19 -11.61 27.99 -5.00
C SER A 19 -10.42 28.67 -4.29
N GLY A 20 -9.19 28.16 -4.49
CA GLY A 20 -7.97 28.72 -3.92
C GLY A 20 -7.65 28.28 -2.49
N ILE A 21 -8.40 27.32 -1.93
CA ILE A 21 -8.20 26.85 -0.56
C ILE A 21 -7.20 25.69 -0.54
N LYS A 22 -6.20 25.73 0.36
CA LYS A 22 -5.30 24.58 0.56
C LYS A 22 -6.07 23.40 1.17
N VAL A 23 -6.01 22.24 0.51
CA VAL A 23 -6.68 21.02 0.93
C VAL A 23 -5.66 19.94 1.26
N TYR A 24 -5.77 19.37 2.46
CA TYR A 24 -5.15 18.09 2.82
C TYR A 24 -6.17 16.97 2.60
N LEU A 25 -5.87 16.02 1.70
CA LEU A 25 -6.70 14.86 1.40
C LEU A 25 -6.13 13.62 2.08
N VAL A 26 -6.76 13.17 3.16
CA VAL A 26 -6.31 12.05 3.99
C VAL A 26 -6.96 10.76 3.50
N GLU A 27 -6.14 9.78 3.08
CA GLU A 27 -6.58 8.47 2.61
C GLU A 27 -5.91 7.34 3.40
N ARG A 28 -6.74 6.42 3.90
CA ARG A 28 -6.31 5.27 4.71
C ARG A 28 -5.48 4.28 3.90
N GLY A 29 -5.91 4.00 2.67
CA GLY A 29 -5.26 3.09 1.75
C GLY A 29 -3.98 3.64 1.12
N PRO A 30 -3.28 2.84 0.30
CA PRO A 30 -2.06 3.28 -0.36
C PRO A 30 -2.31 4.21 -1.54
N ALA A 31 -3.57 4.32 -1.98
CA ALA A 31 -4.02 5.10 -3.11
C ALA A 31 -5.45 5.59 -2.91
N VAL A 32 -5.78 6.73 -3.53
CA VAL A 32 -7.14 7.27 -3.63
C VAL A 32 -7.95 6.51 -4.70
N GLY A 33 -9.24 6.79 -4.83
CA GLY A 33 -10.18 6.16 -5.77
C GLY A 33 -11.39 5.53 -5.08
N GLY A 34 -11.21 5.02 -3.86
CA GLY A 34 -12.25 4.36 -3.08
C GLY A 34 -12.87 3.16 -3.82
N ARG A 35 -14.15 2.88 -3.55
CA ARG A 35 -14.87 1.73 -4.16
C ARG A 35 -15.11 1.89 -5.65
N MET A 36 -15.26 3.12 -6.13
CA MET A 36 -15.54 3.38 -7.56
C MET A 36 -14.39 2.89 -8.44
N ALA A 37 -13.14 2.94 -7.95
CA ALA A 37 -11.99 2.39 -8.67
C ALA A 37 -12.08 0.86 -8.88
N ALA A 38 -12.84 0.14 -8.04
CA ALA A 38 -13.04 -1.30 -8.13
C ALA A 38 -14.28 -1.71 -8.98
N LEU A 39 -15.05 -0.74 -9.49
CA LEU A 39 -16.18 -1.01 -10.36
C LEU A 39 -15.73 -1.09 -11.82
N ASP A 40 -16.36 -1.96 -12.61
CA ASP A 40 -16.16 -1.97 -14.06
C ASP A 40 -17.02 -0.88 -14.73
N LYS A 41 -18.33 -0.89 -14.47
CA LYS A 41 -19.30 0.04 -15.04
C LYS A 41 -20.09 0.81 -13.99
N THR A 42 -20.62 1.98 -14.38
CA THR A 42 -21.53 2.79 -13.56
C THR A 42 -22.91 2.89 -14.19
N PHE A 43 -23.94 2.52 -13.44
CA PHE A 43 -25.34 2.78 -13.80
C PHE A 43 -25.67 4.29 -13.67
N PRO A 44 -26.56 4.88 -14.49
CA PRO A 44 -27.38 4.27 -15.56
C PRO A 44 -26.71 4.20 -16.93
N THR A 45 -25.66 4.99 -17.15
CA THR A 45 -25.06 5.16 -18.47
C THR A 45 -24.24 3.95 -18.93
N THR A 46 -23.86 3.06 -18.01
CA THR A 46 -23.00 1.89 -18.27
C THR A 46 -21.63 2.29 -18.82
N ASP A 47 -21.18 3.50 -18.45
CA ASP A 47 -19.84 3.97 -18.71
C ASP A 47 -18.81 3.18 -17.90
N CYS A 48 -17.59 3.08 -18.43
CA CYS A 48 -16.47 2.55 -17.66
C CYS A 48 -16.21 3.45 -16.43
N ALA A 49 -16.26 2.88 -15.23
CA ALA A 49 -16.05 3.64 -14.00
C ALA A 49 -14.66 4.28 -13.98
N MET A 50 -13.66 3.57 -14.48
CA MET A 50 -12.28 4.08 -14.59
C MET A 50 -12.20 5.30 -15.53
N CYS A 51 -12.98 5.34 -16.62
CA CYS A 51 -13.00 6.48 -17.54
C CYS A 51 -13.52 7.76 -16.86
N ILE A 52 -14.42 7.64 -15.89
CA ILE A 52 -14.98 8.79 -15.16
C ILE A 52 -14.05 9.24 -14.03
N ILE A 53 -13.47 8.29 -13.28
CA ILE A 53 -12.66 8.62 -12.10
C ILE A 53 -11.20 8.95 -12.44
N SER A 54 -10.61 8.36 -13.49
CA SER A 54 -9.20 8.56 -13.84
C SER A 54 -8.83 10.03 -14.11
N PRO A 55 -9.64 10.83 -14.84
CA PRO A 55 -9.38 12.26 -14.99
C PRO A 55 -9.34 13.00 -13.64
N LYS A 56 -10.25 12.66 -12.72
CA LYS A 56 -10.31 13.28 -11.37
C LYS A 56 -9.13 12.85 -10.49
N LEU A 57 -8.71 11.59 -10.58
CA LEU A 57 -7.50 11.10 -9.90
C LEU A 57 -6.26 11.85 -10.36
N SER A 58 -6.12 12.05 -11.68
CA SER A 58 -5.03 12.83 -12.27
C SER A 58 -5.07 14.30 -11.85
N ALA A 59 -6.26 14.92 -11.87
CA ALA A 59 -6.47 16.29 -11.44
C ALA A 59 -6.05 16.50 -9.98
N VAL A 60 -6.56 15.67 -9.06
CA VAL A 60 -6.20 15.74 -7.63
C VAL A 60 -4.70 15.53 -7.40
N SER A 61 -4.06 14.64 -8.16
CA SER A 61 -2.63 14.38 -8.04
C SER A 61 -1.74 15.54 -8.46
N ARG A 62 -2.20 16.39 -9.38
CA ARG A 62 -1.41 17.48 -9.99
C ARG A 62 -1.80 18.85 -9.46
N HIS A 63 -2.88 18.94 -8.67
CA HIS A 63 -3.39 20.21 -8.19
C HIS A 63 -2.46 20.83 -7.13
N PRO A 64 -1.97 22.07 -7.31
CA PRO A 64 -0.98 22.69 -6.40
C PRO A 64 -1.54 22.91 -4.98
N ASN A 65 -2.83 23.21 -4.88
CA ASN A 65 -3.50 23.39 -3.58
C ASN A 65 -3.91 22.09 -2.89
N ILE A 66 -3.68 20.91 -3.48
CA ILE A 66 -4.03 19.64 -2.85
C ILE A 66 -2.78 18.89 -2.42
N GLU A 67 -2.77 18.44 -1.16
CA GLU A 67 -1.76 17.54 -0.64
C GLU A 67 -2.38 16.19 -0.29
N ILE A 68 -1.97 15.13 -0.98
CA ILE A 68 -2.50 13.77 -0.76
C ILE A 68 -1.67 13.07 0.33
N LEU A 69 -2.33 12.77 1.44
CA LEU A 69 -1.77 12.01 2.54
C LEU A 69 -2.30 10.56 2.47
N THR A 70 -1.61 9.70 1.71
CA THR A 70 -1.92 8.26 1.67
C THR A 70 -1.35 7.51 2.85
N LEU A 71 -1.87 6.30 3.11
CA LEU A 71 -1.55 5.49 4.29
C LEU A 71 -1.76 6.27 5.59
N SER A 72 -2.69 7.23 5.60
CA SER A 72 -2.86 8.19 6.67
C SER A 72 -4.28 8.16 7.22
N GLU A 73 -4.41 8.31 8.52
CA GLU A 73 -5.69 8.25 9.23
C GLU A 73 -5.77 9.43 10.22
N LEU A 74 -6.93 10.08 10.28
CA LEU A 74 -7.22 11.07 11.31
C LEU A 74 -7.41 10.35 12.66
N VAL A 75 -6.64 10.76 13.68
CA VAL A 75 -6.68 10.17 15.03
C VAL A 75 -7.45 11.06 15.99
N ALA A 76 -7.19 12.36 15.94
CA ALA A 76 -7.83 13.34 16.82
C ALA A 76 -8.10 14.64 16.05
N LEU A 77 -9.14 15.33 16.47
CA LEU A 77 -9.52 16.64 15.96
C LEU A 77 -9.93 17.51 17.14
N ASP A 78 -9.15 18.55 17.39
CA ASP A 78 -9.36 19.51 18.47
C ASP A 78 -9.71 20.89 17.88
N GLY A 79 -10.33 21.74 18.68
CA GLY A 79 -10.68 23.10 18.30
C GLY A 79 -12.12 23.28 17.82
N THR A 80 -12.39 24.42 17.19
CA THR A 80 -13.74 24.85 16.78
C THR A 80 -13.78 25.23 15.30
N ALA A 81 -14.97 25.49 14.75
CA ALA A 81 -15.13 25.92 13.37
C ALA A 81 -14.19 27.09 13.02
N GLY A 82 -13.37 26.90 11.98
CA GLY A 82 -12.38 27.89 11.53
C GLY A 82 -10.98 27.73 12.14
N ASP A 83 -10.85 27.07 13.29
CA ASP A 83 -9.57 26.82 13.96
C ASP A 83 -9.50 25.38 14.49
N PHE A 84 -9.30 24.45 13.55
CA PHE A 84 -9.16 23.03 13.86
C PHE A 84 -7.71 22.60 13.87
N ARG A 85 -7.34 21.83 14.89
CA ARG A 85 -6.07 21.12 14.96
C ARG A 85 -6.30 19.63 14.74
N ALA A 86 -5.84 19.12 13.60
CA ALA A 86 -5.96 17.71 13.23
C ALA A 86 -4.67 16.94 13.50
N THR A 87 -4.77 15.81 14.20
CA THR A 87 -3.66 14.86 14.39
C THR A 87 -3.82 13.71 13.42
N VAL A 88 -2.90 13.57 12.47
CA VAL A 88 -2.93 12.54 11.42
C VAL A 88 -1.80 11.54 11.64
N ARG A 89 -2.15 10.26 11.74
CA ARG A 89 -1.19 9.15 11.82
C ARG A 89 -0.90 8.64 10.42
N ARG A 90 0.36 8.75 9.99
CA ARG A 90 0.85 8.21 8.72
C ARG A 90 1.59 6.89 8.93
N ARG A 91 1.08 5.81 8.34
CA ARG A 91 1.72 4.49 8.36
C ARG A 91 2.90 4.47 7.37
N PRO A 92 4.00 3.77 7.70
CA PRO A 92 5.12 3.66 6.78
C PRO A 92 4.72 2.88 5.53
N ARG A 93 5.09 3.42 4.36
CA ARG A 93 4.94 2.75 3.06
C ARG A 93 5.98 1.64 2.85
N TYR A 94 7.10 1.72 3.57
CA TYR A 94 8.31 0.91 3.41
C TYR A 94 8.92 0.96 2.00
N VAL A 95 8.51 1.93 1.19
CA VAL A 95 9.06 2.29 -0.11
C VAL A 95 9.23 3.79 -0.09
N ASP A 96 10.41 4.27 -0.48
CA ASP A 96 10.68 5.70 -0.61
C ASP A 96 9.86 6.27 -1.78
N PRO A 97 8.90 7.18 -1.53
CA PRO A 97 8.08 7.78 -2.57
C PRO A 97 8.88 8.53 -3.63
N LEU A 98 10.05 9.10 -3.28
CA LEU A 98 10.87 9.89 -4.20
C LEU A 98 11.73 9.02 -5.11
N ARG A 99 11.99 7.77 -4.73
CA ARG A 99 12.83 6.82 -5.50
C ARG A 99 12.02 5.76 -6.24
N CYS A 100 10.74 5.61 -5.92
CA CYS A 100 9.89 4.62 -6.56
C CYS A 100 9.49 5.08 -7.96
N THR A 101 9.88 4.31 -8.98
CA THR A 101 9.52 4.56 -10.39
C THR A 101 8.25 3.81 -10.84
N ALA A 102 7.64 3.05 -9.93
CA ALA A 102 6.49 2.19 -10.20
C ALA A 102 6.66 1.16 -11.35
N CYS A 103 7.89 0.70 -11.61
CA CYS A 103 8.20 -0.28 -12.67
C CYS A 103 7.57 -1.67 -12.45
N GLY A 104 7.35 -2.08 -11.19
CA GLY A 104 6.72 -3.36 -10.86
C GLY A 104 7.64 -4.58 -10.75
N GLU A 105 8.93 -4.43 -11.00
CA GLU A 105 9.93 -5.50 -10.83
C GLU A 105 9.91 -6.09 -9.41
N CYS A 106 9.72 -5.24 -8.40
CA CYS A 106 9.62 -5.66 -7.01
C CYS A 106 8.43 -6.59 -6.74
N ALA A 107 7.28 -6.38 -7.39
CA ALA A 107 6.13 -7.27 -7.28
C ALA A 107 6.38 -8.58 -8.02
N ALA A 108 7.01 -8.55 -9.19
CA ALA A 108 7.38 -9.76 -9.93
C ALA A 108 8.34 -10.66 -9.13
N ALA A 109 9.33 -10.07 -8.45
CA ALA A 109 10.31 -10.80 -7.64
C ALA A 109 9.75 -11.35 -6.31
N CYS A 110 8.61 -10.83 -5.84
CA CYS A 110 8.09 -11.11 -4.50
C CYS A 110 7.57 -12.56 -4.38
N PRO A 111 8.11 -13.37 -3.45
CA PRO A 111 7.69 -14.75 -3.30
C PRO A 111 6.37 -14.90 -2.51
N ILE A 112 5.93 -13.85 -1.81
CA ILE A 112 4.78 -13.91 -0.91
C ILE A 112 3.49 -13.59 -1.66
N ARG A 113 2.51 -14.49 -1.56
CA ARG A 113 1.17 -14.34 -2.16
C ARG A 113 0.09 -14.23 -1.08
N VAL A 114 -0.63 -13.13 -1.06
CA VAL A 114 -1.75 -12.86 -0.12
C VAL A 114 -3.03 -12.54 -0.87
N PRO A 115 -4.23 -12.77 -0.31
CA PRO A 115 -5.48 -12.35 -0.93
C PRO A 115 -5.49 -10.83 -1.22
N SER A 116 -5.98 -10.45 -2.40
CA SER A 116 -6.12 -9.05 -2.80
C SER A 116 -7.36 -8.43 -2.14
N GLU A 117 -7.18 -7.39 -1.33
CA GLU A 117 -8.30 -6.66 -0.72
C GLU A 117 -9.08 -5.85 -1.76
N PHE A 118 -8.43 -5.41 -2.84
CA PHE A 118 -9.07 -4.68 -3.93
C PHE A 118 -10.00 -5.60 -4.74
N ASP A 119 -9.58 -6.85 -4.98
CA ASP A 119 -10.37 -7.84 -5.71
C ASP A 119 -11.28 -8.68 -4.79
N TYR A 120 -11.55 -8.21 -3.56
CA TYR A 120 -12.39 -8.91 -2.58
C TYR A 120 -11.98 -10.38 -2.31
N GLY A 121 -10.68 -10.67 -2.36
CA GLY A 121 -10.13 -12.00 -2.15
C GLY A 121 -10.28 -12.97 -3.32
N LEU A 122 -10.85 -12.54 -4.45
CA LEU A 122 -10.98 -13.35 -5.67
C LEU A 122 -9.64 -13.59 -6.37
N SER A 123 -8.66 -12.73 -6.11
CA SER A 123 -7.31 -12.82 -6.67
C SER A 123 -6.26 -12.82 -5.55
N ARG A 124 -5.02 -13.18 -5.91
CA ARG A 124 -3.85 -13.07 -5.03
C ARG A 124 -2.94 -11.96 -5.51
N ARG A 125 -2.55 -11.07 -4.59
CA ARG A 125 -1.50 -10.07 -4.78
C ARG A 125 -0.22 -10.46 -4.07
N THR A 126 0.84 -9.69 -4.29
CA THR A 126 2.11 -9.83 -3.59
C THR A 126 2.16 -8.97 -2.33
N ALA A 127 3.14 -9.23 -1.45
CA ALA A 127 3.33 -8.42 -0.23
C ALA A 127 3.74 -6.98 -0.54
N ILE A 128 4.59 -6.77 -1.54
CA ILE A 128 4.80 -5.45 -2.16
C ILE A 128 3.84 -5.31 -3.34
N TYR A 129 3.01 -4.27 -3.32
CA TYR A 129 1.89 -4.16 -4.25
C TYR A 129 1.53 -2.71 -4.56
N ARG A 130 0.85 -2.53 -5.69
CA ARG A 130 0.08 -1.34 -6.06
C ARG A 130 -1.39 -1.76 -6.07
N PRO A 131 -2.31 -1.05 -5.38
CA PRO A 131 -3.69 -1.53 -5.18
C PRO A 131 -4.45 -1.86 -6.47
N TYR A 132 -4.29 -1.03 -7.50
CA TYR A 132 -4.85 -1.22 -8.82
C TYR A 132 -3.95 -0.53 -9.87
N PRO A 133 -4.07 -0.82 -11.18
CA PRO A 133 -3.10 -0.36 -12.17
C PRO A 133 -2.97 1.16 -12.30
N GLN A 134 -4.08 1.89 -12.19
CA GLN A 134 -4.15 3.35 -12.29
C GLN A 134 -4.08 4.06 -10.92
N ALA A 135 -3.51 3.40 -9.90
CA ALA A 135 -3.47 3.94 -8.54
C ALA A 135 -2.79 5.31 -8.45
N VAL A 136 -3.41 6.22 -7.70
CA VAL A 136 -2.85 7.55 -7.40
C VAL A 136 -2.64 7.68 -5.88
N PRO A 137 -1.43 8.03 -5.41
CA PRO A 137 -0.20 8.18 -6.17
C PRO A 137 0.26 6.83 -6.75
N ASN A 138 0.91 6.88 -7.92
CA ASN A 138 1.42 5.68 -8.60
C ASN A 138 2.68 5.16 -7.90
N LEU A 139 2.49 4.54 -6.73
CA LEU A 139 3.54 4.10 -5.83
C LEU A 139 3.22 2.71 -5.27
N TYR A 140 4.26 1.91 -5.11
CA TYR A 140 4.16 0.63 -4.39
C TYR A 140 4.13 0.84 -2.88
N ALA A 141 3.57 -0.12 -2.16
CA ALA A 141 3.61 -0.21 -0.71
C ALA A 141 3.91 -1.65 -0.30
N ILE A 142 4.58 -1.83 0.84
CA ILE A 142 4.80 -3.15 1.43
C ILE A 142 3.80 -3.35 2.57
N ASP A 143 2.98 -4.40 2.45
CA ASP A 143 2.13 -4.86 3.54
C ASP A 143 2.97 -5.64 4.56
N ARG A 144 3.23 -5.02 5.72
CA ARG A 144 3.96 -5.64 6.83
C ARG A 144 2.98 -6.03 7.93
N ARG A 145 2.58 -7.31 7.94
CA ARG A 145 1.64 -7.88 8.94
C ARG A 145 2.27 -8.21 10.30
N GLY A 146 3.59 -8.06 10.45
CA GLY A 146 4.31 -8.31 11.70
C GLY A 146 5.60 -9.13 11.50
N ARG A 147 6.19 -9.60 12.61
CA ARG A 147 7.22 -10.65 12.59
C ARG A 147 6.52 -11.99 12.81
N ALA A 148 6.93 -13.02 12.05
CA ALA A 148 6.44 -14.37 12.27
C ALA A 148 6.92 -14.88 13.64
N PRO A 149 6.12 -15.66 14.39
CA PRO A 149 6.50 -16.18 15.70
C PRO A 149 7.85 -16.92 15.67
N CYS A 150 8.10 -17.69 14.60
CA CYS A 150 9.36 -18.39 14.40
C CYS A 150 10.57 -17.45 14.29
N ARG A 151 10.41 -16.26 13.71
CA ARG A 151 11.48 -15.24 13.64
C ARG A 151 11.67 -14.51 14.96
N ASP A 152 10.58 -14.32 15.70
CA ASP A 152 10.59 -13.61 16.97
C ASP A 152 11.25 -14.43 18.08
N ALA A 153 10.93 -15.73 18.13
CA ALA A 153 11.54 -16.68 19.06
C ALA A 153 12.97 -17.09 18.69
N CYS A 154 13.37 -16.92 17.43
CA CYS A 154 14.71 -17.29 16.97
C CYS A 154 15.77 -16.31 17.50
N PRO A 155 16.82 -16.78 18.22
CA PRO A 155 17.87 -15.92 18.79
C PRO A 155 18.64 -15.09 17.75
N ILE A 156 18.75 -15.59 16.52
CA ILE A 156 19.41 -14.90 15.40
C ILE A 156 18.41 -14.16 14.50
N HIS A 157 17.13 -14.13 14.87
CA HIS A 157 16.05 -13.52 14.11
C HIS A 157 15.96 -13.97 12.64
N GLN A 158 16.25 -15.25 12.40
CA GLN A 158 16.27 -15.88 11.09
C GLN A 158 14.95 -15.65 10.34
N ARG A 159 15.04 -15.25 9.07
CA ARG A 159 13.88 -15.04 8.19
C ARG A 159 13.30 -16.35 7.62
N ALA A 160 12.83 -17.24 8.50
CA ALA A 160 12.27 -18.54 8.14
C ALA A 160 11.17 -18.49 7.06
N SER A 161 10.17 -17.64 7.27
CA SER A 161 9.09 -17.45 6.30
C SER A 161 9.57 -16.97 4.93
N GLY A 162 10.67 -16.22 4.87
CA GLY A 162 11.24 -15.71 3.64
C GLY A 162 11.85 -16.81 2.80
N TYR A 163 12.70 -17.65 3.39
CA TYR A 163 13.34 -18.73 2.66
C TYR A 163 12.38 -19.88 2.34
N VAL A 164 11.45 -20.23 3.24
CA VAL A 164 10.42 -21.24 2.96
C VAL A 164 9.58 -20.85 1.74
N ALA A 165 9.25 -19.56 1.60
CA ALA A 165 8.53 -19.06 0.43
C ALA A 165 9.35 -19.17 -0.87
N LEU A 166 10.68 -19.05 -0.81
CA LEU A 166 11.57 -19.23 -1.95
C LEU A 166 11.74 -20.71 -2.31
N VAL A 167 11.86 -21.61 -1.33
CA VAL A 167 11.88 -23.07 -1.52
C VAL A 167 10.59 -23.54 -2.21
N ALA A 168 9.43 -23.05 -1.75
CA ALA A 168 8.14 -23.39 -2.36
C ALA A 168 8.03 -22.97 -3.84
N GLN A 169 8.90 -22.09 -4.32
CA GLN A 169 8.98 -21.64 -5.72
C GLN A 169 10.15 -22.28 -6.49
N GLY A 170 10.89 -23.22 -5.89
CA GLY A 170 12.07 -23.83 -6.50
C GLY A 170 13.28 -22.90 -6.62
N ARG A 171 13.27 -21.74 -5.94
CA ARG A 171 14.33 -20.71 -6.01
C ARG A 171 15.44 -20.98 -5.00
N PHE A 172 16.05 -22.16 -5.09
CA PHE A 172 17.01 -22.67 -4.08
C PHE A 172 18.27 -21.79 -3.93
N GLN A 173 18.78 -21.21 -5.02
CA GLN A 173 19.96 -20.34 -4.95
C GLN A 173 19.70 -19.03 -4.20
N GLU A 174 18.52 -18.45 -4.39
CA GLU A 174 18.14 -17.21 -3.69
C GLU A 174 17.78 -17.49 -2.24
N GLU A 175 17.12 -18.61 -1.99
CA GLU A 175 16.89 -19.11 -0.64
C GLU A 175 18.21 -19.23 0.13
N PHE A 176 19.19 -19.96 -0.41
CA PHE A 176 20.46 -20.18 0.25
C PHE A 176 21.14 -18.84 0.58
N ARG A 177 21.10 -17.86 -0.33
CA ARG A 177 21.61 -16.50 -0.03
C ARG A 177 20.85 -15.84 1.11
N VAL A 178 19.51 -15.88 1.12
CA VAL A 178 18.69 -15.28 2.18
C VAL A 178 18.98 -15.91 3.53
N ILE A 179 19.14 -17.24 3.58
CA ILE A 179 19.50 -17.95 4.80
C ILE A 179 20.86 -17.49 5.32
N ASN A 180 21.87 -17.41 4.44
CA ASN A 180 23.24 -17.06 4.80
C ASN A 180 23.43 -15.58 5.18
N MET A 181 22.46 -14.70 4.92
CA MET A 181 22.51 -13.32 5.41
C MET A 181 22.47 -13.24 6.93
N ASP A 182 21.72 -14.16 7.55
CA ASP A 182 21.44 -14.15 9.00
C ASP A 182 22.15 -15.33 9.70
N ASN A 183 22.43 -16.44 8.99
CA ASN A 183 23.01 -17.66 9.54
C ASN A 183 24.15 -18.23 8.66
N PRO A 184 25.43 -18.19 9.09
CA PRO A 184 26.56 -18.74 8.34
C PRO A 184 26.65 -20.28 8.35
N PHE A 185 25.92 -20.97 9.23
CA PHE A 185 25.97 -22.42 9.38
C PHE A 185 24.56 -23.06 9.35
N PRO A 186 23.78 -22.85 8.27
CA PRO A 186 22.38 -23.27 8.25
C PRO A 186 22.18 -24.79 8.34
N GLY A 187 23.12 -25.58 7.81
CA GLY A 187 23.08 -27.03 7.88
C GLY A 187 23.29 -27.59 9.30
N ILE A 188 23.97 -26.85 10.18
CA ILE A 188 24.17 -27.21 11.59
C ILE A 188 22.97 -26.72 12.39
N CYS A 189 22.66 -25.41 12.33
CA CYS A 189 21.59 -24.80 13.10
C CYS A 189 20.20 -25.40 12.79
N GLY A 190 19.95 -25.83 11.55
CA GLY A 190 18.68 -26.48 11.18
C GLY A 190 18.43 -27.81 11.91
N ARG A 191 19.48 -28.48 12.41
CA ARG A 191 19.36 -29.73 13.19
C ARG A 191 19.03 -29.50 14.67
N PHE A 192 19.22 -28.28 15.16
CA PHE A 192 18.93 -27.87 16.55
C PHE A 192 17.63 -27.08 16.67
N CYS A 193 16.90 -26.87 15.57
CA CYS A 193 15.59 -26.23 15.60
C CYS A 193 14.53 -27.29 15.95
N PHE A 194 14.08 -27.33 17.20
CA PHE A 194 13.13 -28.33 17.72
C PHE A 194 11.67 -27.84 17.69
N HIS A 195 11.34 -26.89 16.82
CA HIS A 195 10.05 -26.19 16.79
C HIS A 195 9.41 -26.28 15.40
#